data_AF-X8BET2-F1
#
_entry.id   AF-X8BET2-F1
#
_cell.length_a   1.000
_cell.length_b   1.000
_cell.length_c   1.000
_cell.angle_alpha   90.00
_cell.angle_beta   90.00
_cell.angle_gamma   90.00
#
_symmetry.space_group_name_H-M   'P 1'
#
loop_
_entity.id
_entity.type
_entity.pdbx_description
1 polymer ?
#
loop_
_entity_poly.entity_id
_entity_poly.type
_entity_poly.pdbx_seq_one_letter_code
_entity_poly.pdbx_strand_id
1 'polypeptide(L)'
;MLVNHASDLSLDPGAHVYATRAQNDIIGAAGTATQWTLGPEPDKPDFGAIRLEAAPGPAGPLGTPSVDAHSSYWNPGNKALLNMGTIIAGKPPRTSSETDEPDPSR
;
A
#
# COMPACT_ATOMS: atom_id res chain seq x y z
N MET A 1 3.31 7.58 -9.70
CA MET A 1 4.49 7.03 -10.38
C MET A 1 4.64 7.58 -11.79
N LEU A 2 5.88 7.90 -12.19
CA LEU A 2 6.20 8.26 -13.59
C LEU A 2 6.20 7.07 -14.56
N VAL A 3 5.92 5.87 -14.04
CA VAL A 3 5.85 4.61 -14.79
C VAL A 3 4.49 3.96 -14.58
N ASN A 4 4.08 3.10 -15.51
CA ASN A 4 2.77 2.45 -15.47
C ASN A 4 2.79 1.09 -14.76
N HIS A 5 3.92 0.39 -14.78
CA HIS A 5 4.10 -0.90 -14.14
C HIS A 5 5.42 -0.98 -13.38
N ALA A 6 5.50 -1.83 -12.36
CA ALA A 6 6.68 -2.03 -11.53
C ALA A 6 7.88 -2.54 -12.34
N SER A 7 7.66 -3.31 -13.41
CA SER A 7 8.71 -3.77 -14.33
C SER A 7 9.34 -2.65 -15.15
N ASP A 8 8.69 -1.50 -15.26
CA ASP A 8 9.20 -0.35 -16.01
C ASP A 8 10.18 0.47 -15.16
N LEU A 9 10.32 0.14 -13.87
CA LEU A 9 11.35 0.70 -13.01
C LEU A 9 12.71 0.13 -13.43
N SER A 10 13.68 1.02 -13.66
CA SER A 10 15.06 0.66 -14.01
C SER A 10 15.83 0.13 -12.79
N LEU A 11 15.40 -1.02 -12.26
CA LEU A 11 16.01 -1.70 -11.12
C LEU A 11 16.89 -2.86 -11.56
N ASP A 12 17.81 -3.27 -10.68
CA ASP A 12 18.68 -4.43 -10.92
C ASP A 12 17.85 -5.71 -11.16
N PRO A 13 18.37 -6.66 -11.96
CA PRO A 13 17.72 -7.95 -12.15
C PRO A 13 17.44 -8.66 -10.82
N GLY A 14 16.20 -9.12 -10.64
CA GLY A 14 15.76 -9.79 -9.41
C GLY A 14 15.36 -8.84 -8.27
N ALA A 15 15.35 -7.52 -8.49
CA ALA A 15 14.81 -6.58 -7.52
C ALA A 15 13.32 -6.82 -7.26
N HIS A 16 12.90 -6.54 -6.03
CA HIS A 16 11.50 -6.62 -5.61
C HIS A 16 10.96 -5.24 -5.30
N VAL A 17 9.77 -4.94 -5.82
CA VAL A 17 9.03 -3.72 -5.54
C VAL A 17 7.91 -4.06 -4.58
N TYR A 18 7.85 -3.36 -3.46
CA TYR A 18 6.82 -3.57 -2.45
C TYR A 18 5.95 -2.32 -2.30
N ALA A 19 4.66 -2.52 -2.10
CA ALA A 19 3.70 -1.46 -1.82
C ALA A 19 2.86 -1.82 -0.60
N THR A 20 2.43 -0.82 0.17
CA THR A 20 1.55 -1.03 1.32
C THR A 20 0.63 0.17 1.46
N ARG A 21 -0.63 -0.08 1.83
CA ARG A 21 -1.59 0.97 2.17
C ARG A 21 -2.54 0.44 3.23
N ALA A 22 -2.77 1.22 4.27
CA ALA A 22 -3.77 0.97 5.28
C ALA A 22 -5.16 1.24 4.68
N GLN A 23 -6.14 0.41 5.03
CA GLN A 23 -7.49 0.49 4.47
C GLN A 23 -8.13 1.88 4.65
N ASN A 24 -7.94 2.50 5.81
CA ASN A 24 -8.50 3.81 6.14
C ASN A 24 -7.56 4.97 5.78
N ASP A 25 -6.48 4.74 5.03
CA ASP A 25 -5.56 5.80 4.62
C ASP A 25 -6.26 6.77 3.65
N ILE A 26 -6.28 8.06 4.02
CA ILE A 26 -6.82 9.14 3.20
C ILE A 26 -6.21 9.20 1.79
N ILE A 27 -4.98 8.69 1.60
CA ILE A 27 -4.33 8.65 0.30
C ILE A 27 -5.08 7.79 -0.71
N GLY A 28 -5.83 6.76 -0.27
CA GLY A 28 -6.65 5.95 -1.18
C GLY A 28 -7.73 6.78 -1.88
N ALA A 29 -8.38 7.68 -1.15
CA ALA A 29 -9.36 8.60 -1.75
C ALA A 29 -8.69 9.66 -2.64
N ALA A 30 -7.50 10.13 -2.25
CA ALA A 30 -6.72 11.08 -3.05
C ALA A 30 -6.13 10.46 -4.32
N GLY A 31 -5.85 9.16 -4.33
CA GLY A 31 -5.30 8.41 -5.48
C GLY A 31 -6.19 8.54 -6.71
N THR A 32 -7.51 8.36 -6.53
CA THR A 32 -8.48 8.54 -7.61
C THR A 32 -8.45 9.96 -8.21
N ALA A 33 -8.21 10.98 -7.40
CA ALA A 33 -8.13 12.37 -7.88
C ALA A 33 -6.79 12.68 -8.59
N THR A 34 -5.73 11.96 -8.24
CA THR A 34 -4.36 12.27 -8.67
C THR A 34 -3.80 11.31 -9.72
N GLN A 35 -4.50 10.23 -10.06
CA GLN A 35 -4.05 9.24 -11.04
C GLN A 35 -3.65 9.83 -12.40
N TRP A 36 -4.29 10.92 -12.84
CA TRP A 36 -4.00 11.59 -14.13
C TRP A 36 -2.77 12.49 -14.11
N THR A 37 -2.31 12.89 -12.93
CA THR A 37 -1.16 13.79 -12.76
C THR A 37 0.04 13.08 -12.16
N LEU A 38 -0.22 12.12 -11.27
CA LEU A 38 0.79 11.35 -10.58
C LEU A 38 0.95 9.95 -11.16
N GLY A 39 0.08 9.46 -12.05
CA GLY A 39 0.13 8.10 -12.61
C GLY A 39 -0.53 7.04 -11.70
N PRO A 40 -0.38 5.74 -12.04
CA PRO A 40 -1.09 4.66 -11.35
C PRO A 40 -0.76 4.53 -9.86
N GLU A 41 -1.72 4.02 -9.09
CA GLU A 41 -1.59 3.71 -7.67
C GLU A 41 -0.69 2.48 -7.46
N PRO A 42 0.44 2.60 -6.74
CA PRO A 42 1.40 1.50 -6.59
C PRO A 42 0.87 0.28 -5.83
N ASP A 43 -0.17 0.45 -5.02
CA ASP A 43 -0.78 -0.63 -4.24
C ASP A 43 -1.93 -1.34 -4.98
N LYS A 44 -2.22 -0.95 -6.23
CA LYS A 44 -3.21 -1.66 -7.06
C LYS A 44 -2.60 -2.87 -7.76
N PRO A 45 -3.36 -3.96 -7.95
CA PRO A 45 -2.85 -5.18 -8.59
C PRO A 45 -2.15 -4.92 -9.92
N ASP A 46 -2.74 -4.05 -10.73
CA ASP A 46 -2.32 -3.71 -12.09
C ASP A 46 -0.94 -3.03 -12.14
N PHE A 47 -0.45 -2.45 -11.04
CA PHE A 47 0.88 -1.87 -11.00
C PHE A 47 1.99 -2.93 -10.89
N GLY A 48 1.70 -4.13 -10.39
CA GLY A 48 2.67 -5.24 -10.33
C GLY A 48 3.64 -5.22 -9.14
N ALA A 49 3.40 -4.40 -8.11
CA ALA A 49 4.16 -4.47 -6.86
C ALA A 49 3.69 -5.63 -5.95
N ILE A 50 4.59 -6.11 -5.09
CA ILE A 50 4.25 -7.06 -4.02
C ILE A 50 3.56 -6.28 -2.89
N ARG A 51 2.26 -6.52 -2.71
CA ARG A 51 1.45 -5.81 -1.71
C ARG A 51 1.66 -6.40 -0.32
N LEU A 52 2.00 -5.54 0.64
CA LEU A 52 2.25 -5.91 2.03
C LEU A 52 1.04 -5.64 2.91
N GLU A 53 0.80 -6.53 3.87
CA GLU A 53 -0.22 -6.29 4.90
C GLU A 53 0.09 -5.03 5.74
N ALA A 54 -0.95 -4.24 6.00
CA ALA A 54 -0.96 -3.16 6.97
C ALA A 54 -2.13 -3.34 7.95
N ALA A 55 -2.02 -2.80 9.15
CA ALA A 55 -3.23 -2.58 9.95
C ALA A 55 -4.11 -1.52 9.25
N PRO A 56 -5.45 -1.59 9.35
CA PRO A 56 -6.35 -0.68 8.63
C PRO A 56 -6.19 0.79 9.05
N GLY A 57 -5.62 1.06 10.23
CA GLY A 57 -5.46 2.40 10.80
C GLY A 57 -6.76 2.96 11.39
N PRO A 58 -6.71 4.06 12.15
CA PRO A 58 -7.90 4.71 12.69
C PRO A 58 -8.84 5.19 11.58
N ALA A 59 -10.14 4.93 11.71
CA ALA A 59 -11.13 5.52 10.83
C ALA A 59 -11.52 6.94 11.31
N GLY A 60 -11.88 7.80 10.37
CA GLY A 60 -12.46 9.11 10.64
C GLY A 60 -13.94 9.00 11.06
N PRO A 61 -14.61 10.16 11.27
CA PRO A 61 -16.04 10.19 11.55
C PRO A 61 -16.83 9.40 10.49
N LEU A 62 -17.81 8.62 10.93
CA LEU A 62 -18.64 7.77 10.05
C LEU A 62 -17.86 6.69 9.27
N GLY A 63 -16.64 6.34 9.71
CA GLY A 63 -15.83 5.31 9.05
C GLY A 63 -15.07 5.81 7.82
N THR A 64 -14.97 7.13 7.60
CA THR A 64 -14.24 7.67 6.45
C THR A 64 -12.74 7.43 6.56
N PRO A 65 -11.99 7.51 5.44
CA PRO A 65 -10.53 7.59 5.50
C PRO A 65 -10.04 8.74 6.39
N SER A 66 -8.84 8.59 6.96
CA SER A 66 -8.28 9.53 7.93
C SER A 66 -6.78 9.80 7.68
N VAL A 67 -6.33 10.99 8.12
CA VAL A 67 -4.91 11.35 8.15
C VAL A 67 -4.14 10.52 9.20
N ASP A 68 -4.81 10.13 10.29
CA ASP A 68 -4.18 9.32 11.34
C ASP A 68 -3.84 7.92 10.84
N ALA A 69 -4.67 7.33 9.97
CA ALA A 69 -4.36 6.07 9.30
C ALA A 69 -3.09 6.19 8.45
N HIS A 70 -2.91 7.31 7.75
CA HIS A 70 -1.73 7.57 6.92
C HIS A 70 -0.42 7.59 7.72
N SER A 71 -0.45 8.08 8.95
CA SER A 71 0.75 8.09 9.81
C SER A 71 0.97 6.77 10.57
N SER A 72 -0.06 5.91 10.62
CA SER A 72 -0.08 4.74 11.52
C SER A 72 0.92 3.63 11.18
N TYR A 73 1.54 3.65 9.98
CA TYR A 73 2.54 2.65 9.56
C TYR A 73 3.75 2.57 10.49
N TRP A 74 4.04 3.65 11.22
CA TRP A 74 5.18 3.75 12.13
C TRP A 74 4.85 3.36 13.57
N ASN A 75 3.59 3.06 13.87
CA ASN A 75 3.17 2.71 15.21
C ASN A 75 3.76 1.34 15.62
N PRO A 76 4.24 1.21 16.88
CA PRO A 76 4.66 -0.08 17.40
C PRO A 76 3.58 -1.16 17.24
N GLY A 77 3.96 -2.31 16.72
CA GLY A 77 3.06 -3.44 16.48
C GLY A 77 2.24 -3.37 15.19
N ASN A 78 2.33 -2.29 14.39
CA ASN A 78 1.70 -2.27 13.07
C ASN A 78 2.36 -3.32 12.14
N LYS A 79 1.53 -4.09 11.43
CA LYS A 79 1.97 -5.09 10.45
C LYS A 79 2.87 -4.48 9.37
N ALA A 80 2.59 -3.24 8.95
CA ALA A 80 3.41 -2.55 7.94
C ALA A 80 4.84 -2.31 8.45
N LEU A 81 5.00 -1.83 9.69
CA LEU A 81 6.32 -1.63 10.31
C LEU A 81 7.12 -2.93 10.37
N LEU A 82 6.45 -4.01 10.81
CA LEU A 82 7.06 -5.33 10.90
C LEU A 82 7.47 -5.85 9.51
N ASN A 83 6.66 -5.66 8.49
CA ASN A 83 6.96 -6.06 7.12
C ASN A 83 8.16 -5.28 6.54
N MET A 84 8.22 -3.96 6.76
CA MET A 84 9.40 -3.15 6.37
C MET A 84 10.69 -3.66 7.03
N GLY A 85 10.65 -3.93 8.34
CA GLY A 85 11.80 -4.51 9.05
C GLY A 85 12.19 -5.91 8.55
N THR A 86 11.21 -6.72 8.17
CA THR A 86 11.41 -8.08 7.64
C THR A 86 12.12 -8.05 6.28
N ILE A 87 11.71 -7.12 5.39
CA ILE A 87 12.36 -6.88 4.10
C ILE A 87 13.82 -6.44 4.30
N ILE A 88 14.06 -5.48 5.20
CA ILE A 88 15.42 -4.99 5.52
C ILE A 88 16.30 -6.14 6.03
N ALA A 89 15.72 -7.04 6.83
CA ALA A 89 16.43 -8.21 7.35
C ALA A 89 16.62 -9.35 6.32
N GLY A 90 16.22 -9.16 5.05
CA GLY A 90 16.32 -10.17 4.00
C GLY A 90 15.39 -11.38 4.20
N LYS A 91 14.29 -11.19 4.94
CA LYS A 91 13.30 -12.24 5.24
C LYS A 91 12.03 -12.02 4.41
N PRO A 92 11.26 -13.09 4.15
CA PRO A 92 9.98 -12.97 3.45
C PRO A 92 8.94 -12.22 4.31
N PRO A 93 8.37 -11.10 3.83
CA PRO A 93 7.34 -10.37 4.55
C PRO A 93 5.96 -11.02 4.39
N ARG A 94 4.98 -10.54 5.16
CA ARG A 94 3.57 -10.93 4.96
C ARG A 94 2.94 -10.10 3.84
N THR A 95 2.40 -10.80 2.85
CA THR A 95 1.72 -10.19 1.71
C THR A 95 0.22 -10.21 1.91
N SER A 96 -0.46 -9.14 1.53
CA SER A 96 -1.92 -9.09 1.56
C SER A 96 -2.49 -10.01 0.48
N SER A 97 -3.42 -10.88 0.86
CA SER A 97 -4.25 -11.64 -0.09
C SER A 97 -5.31 -10.73 -0.72
N GLU A 98 -5.68 -10.99 -1.96
CA GLU A 98 -6.69 -10.24 -2.73
C GLU A 98 -8.06 -10.12 -2.03
N THR A 99 -8.36 -11.00 -1.07
CA THR A 99 -9.60 -11.02 -0.27
C THR A 99 -9.73 -9.96 0.82
N ASP A 100 -8.71 -9.13 1.06
CA ASP A 100 -8.75 -8.03 2.04
C ASP A 100 -9.16 -6.66 1.44
N GLU A 101 -9.43 -6.57 0.13
CA GLU A 101 -10.05 -5.38 -0.48
C GLU A 101 -11.59 -5.46 -0.37
N PRO A 102 -12.30 -4.37 -0.03
CA PRO A 102 -13.75 -4.36 -0.10
C PRO A 102 -14.21 -4.47 -1.56
N ASP A 103 -15.21 -5.33 -1.77
CA ASP A 103 -15.98 -5.42 -3.01
C ASP A 103 -16.50 -4.01 -3.38
N PRO A 104 -16.12 -3.45 -4.55
CA PRO A 104 -16.56 -2.12 -4.97
C PRO A 104 -18.08 -2.04 -5.26
N SER A 105 -18.82 -3.14 -5.11
CA SER A 105 -20.27 -3.23 -5.33
C SER A 105 -21.13 -3.24 -4.04
N ARG A 106 -20.56 -3.00 -2.85
CA ARG A 106 -21.32 -2.93 -1.59
C ARG A 106 -21.22 -1.59 -0.86
#